data_AF-A0A7M5X1J3-F1
#
_entry.id   AF-A0A7M5X1J3-F1
#
_cell.length_a   1.000
_cell.length_b   1.000
_cell.length_c   1.000
_cell.angle_alpha   90.00
_cell.angle_beta   90.00
_cell.angle_gamma   90.00
#
_symmetry.space_group_name_H-M   'P 1'
#
loop_
_entity.id
_entity.type
_entity.pdbx_description
1 polymer ?
#
loop_
_entity_poly.entity_id
_entity_poly.type
_entity_poly.pdbx_seq_one_letter_code
_entity_poly.pdbx_strand_id
1 'polypeptide(L)'
;RKRKRKRNHQKRMKKKTVLIIGAGICGLACARELTKHDAINVVVLEASNRIGGRIHSHTTEDGVSLELGAHYIHGTIGNPIYDFAVEKGIIEKTIEKQA
;
A
#
# COMPACT_ATOMS: atom_id res chain seq x y z
N ARG A 1 -3.17 1.99 61.08
CA ARG A 1 -2.82 2.92 59.98
C ARG A 1 -2.72 2.14 58.66
N LYS A 2 -3.79 2.08 57.83
CA LYS A 2 -3.79 1.34 56.55
C LYS A 2 -3.32 2.26 55.41
N ARG A 3 -2.11 2.03 54.89
CA ARG A 3 -1.57 2.71 53.70
C ARG A 3 -2.37 2.28 52.46
N LYS A 4 -3.25 3.16 51.95
CA LYS A 4 -3.93 2.97 50.66
C LYS A 4 -2.89 3.05 49.53
N ARG A 5 -2.53 1.90 48.94
CA ARG A 5 -1.78 1.83 47.67
C ARG A 5 -2.64 2.45 46.56
N LYS A 6 -2.31 3.67 46.13
CA LYS A 6 -2.89 4.28 44.92
C LYS A 6 -2.43 3.46 43.71
N ARG A 7 -3.32 2.70 43.09
CA ARG A 7 -3.07 2.03 41.81
C ARG A 7 -3.15 3.09 40.71
N ASN A 8 -2.00 3.50 40.17
CA ASN A 8 -1.94 4.32 38.96
C ASN A 8 -2.45 3.48 37.78
N HIS A 9 -3.68 3.75 37.36
CA HIS A 9 -4.30 3.12 36.18
C HIS A 9 -4.08 4.06 34.99
N GLN A 10 -2.88 4.08 34.43
CA GLN A 10 -2.64 4.74 33.14
C GLN A 10 -3.44 3.93 32.10
N LYS A 11 -4.59 4.46 31.66
CA LYS A 11 -5.51 3.80 30.73
C LYS A 11 -4.81 3.68 29.37
N ARG A 12 -4.12 2.56 29.13
CA ARG A 12 -3.43 2.30 27.86
C ARG A 12 -4.51 2.14 26.79
N MET A 13 -4.63 3.14 25.91
CA MET A 13 -5.59 3.10 24.81
C MET A 13 -5.26 1.87 23.95
N LYS A 14 -6.16 0.88 23.91
CA LYS A 14 -5.97 -0.30 23.07
C LYS A 14 -6.01 0.14 21.61
N LYS A 15 -4.95 -0.17 20.85
CA LYS A 15 -4.95 0.02 19.39
C LYS A 15 -6.07 -0.80 18.76
N LYS A 16 -6.80 -0.22 17.80
CA LYS A 16 -7.80 -0.94 17.01
C LYS A 16 -7.06 -1.76 15.95
N THR A 17 -7.41 -3.03 15.79
CA THR A 17 -6.82 -3.87 14.73
C THR A 17 -7.74 -3.91 13.53
N VAL A 18 -7.19 -3.66 12.34
CA VAL A 18 -7.88 -3.72 11.05
C VAL A 18 -7.25 -4.83 10.21
N LEU A 19 -8.10 -5.74 9.73
CA LEU A 19 -7.71 -6.81 8.82
C LEU A 19 -8.07 -6.41 7.38
N ILE A 20 -7.09 -6.43 6.49
CA ILE A 20 -7.24 -6.20 5.06
C ILE A 20 -7.02 -7.53 4.33
N ILE A 21 -7.98 -7.91 3.49
CA ILE A 21 -7.92 -9.13 2.68
C ILE A 21 -7.52 -8.74 1.25
N GLY A 22 -6.39 -9.26 0.79
CA GLY A 22 -5.75 -8.94 -0.48
C GLY A 22 -4.66 -7.87 -0.36
N ALA A 23 -3.44 -8.20 -0.78
CA ALA A 23 -2.29 -7.31 -0.91
C ALA A 23 -2.12 -6.80 -2.36
N GLY A 24 -3.22 -6.52 -3.05
CA GLY A 24 -3.22 -5.76 -4.30
C GLY A 24 -3.08 -4.25 -4.07
N ILE A 25 -3.04 -3.46 -5.15
CA ILE A 25 -2.86 -2.00 -5.07
C ILE A 25 -3.84 -1.30 -4.12
N CYS A 26 -5.12 -1.69 -4.11
CA CYS A 26 -6.13 -1.13 -3.22
C CYS A 26 -5.86 -1.47 -1.75
N GLY A 27 -5.58 -2.75 -1.45
CA GLY A 27 -5.30 -3.20 -0.09
C GLY A 27 -4.02 -2.58 0.48
N LEU A 28 -2.96 -2.49 -0.33
CA LEU A 28 -1.72 -1.83 0.05
C LEU A 28 -1.89 -0.32 0.22
N ALA A 29 -2.69 0.35 -0.62
CA ALA A 29 -3.00 1.77 -0.45
C ALA A 29 -3.78 2.03 0.85
N CYS A 30 -4.77 1.17 1.16
CA CYS A 30 -5.51 1.23 2.41
C CYS A 30 -4.58 1.00 3.62
N ALA A 31 -3.73 -0.02 3.56
CA ALA A 31 -2.76 -0.30 4.62
C ALA A 31 -1.82 0.89 4.85
N ARG A 32 -1.26 1.46 3.78
CA ARG A 32 -0.40 2.65 3.82
C ARG A 32 -1.10 3.81 4.52
N GLU A 33 -2.36 4.08 4.19
CA GLU A 33 -3.11 5.17 4.82
C GLU A 33 -3.37 4.90 6.30
N LEU A 34 -3.84 3.70 6.64
CA LEU A 34 -4.14 3.34 8.03
C LEU A 34 -2.90 3.33 8.93
N THR A 35 -1.73 2.99 8.40
CA THR A 35 -0.46 3.01 9.17
C THR A 35 -0.01 4.40 9.60
N LYS A 36 -0.55 5.48 9.00
CA LYS A 36 -0.29 6.86 9.45
C LYS A 36 -0.95 7.17 10.79
N HIS A 37 -1.84 6.32 11.29
CA HIS A 37 -2.55 6.52 12.55
C HIS A 37 -1.99 5.62 13.66
N ASP A 38 -1.34 6.20 14.67
CA ASP A 38 -0.70 5.47 15.77
C ASP A 38 -1.64 4.54 16.57
N ALA A 39 -2.93 4.84 16.56
CA ALA A 39 -3.98 4.09 17.26
C ALA A 39 -4.49 2.87 16.47
N ILE A 40 -3.98 2.61 15.26
CA ILE A 40 -4.41 1.52 14.39
C ILE A 40 -3.26 0.52 14.24
N ASN A 41 -3.61 -0.76 14.35
CA ASN A 41 -2.76 -1.88 13.99
C ASN A 41 -3.31 -2.51 12.71
N VAL A 42 -2.49 -2.67 11.68
CA VAL A 42 -2.92 -3.16 10.37
C VAL A 42 -2.34 -4.55 10.13
N VAL A 43 -3.19 -5.48 9.72
CA VAL A 43 -2.80 -6.82 9.26
C VAL A 43 -3.32 -7.00 7.84
N VAL A 44 -2.45 -7.42 6.93
CA VAL A 44 -2.81 -7.71 5.53
C VAL A 44 -2.65 -9.21 5.30
N LEU A 45 -3.67 -9.86 4.76
CA LEU A 45 -3.63 -11.26 4.34
C LEU A 45 -3.77 -11.35 2.82
N GLU A 46 -2.79 -11.97 2.18
CA GLU A 46 -2.80 -12.25 0.75
C GLU A 46 -2.94 -13.76 0.53
N ALA A 47 -3.74 -14.16 -0.44
CA ALA A 47 -3.96 -15.57 -0.76
C ALA A 47 -2.80 -16.14 -1.60
N SER A 48 -2.17 -15.29 -2.42
CA SER A 48 -1.03 -15.64 -3.26
C SER A 48 0.29 -15.66 -2.47
N ASN A 49 1.32 -16.23 -3.08
CA ASN A 49 2.70 -16.16 -2.59
C ASN A 49 3.40 -14.81 -2.87
N ARG A 50 2.71 -13.87 -3.52
CA ARG A 50 3.22 -12.54 -3.85
C ARG A 50 2.18 -11.45 -3.62
N ILE A 51 2.66 -10.25 -3.33
CA ILE A 51 1.84 -9.03 -3.31
C ILE A 51 1.61 -8.50 -4.74
N GLY A 52 0.85 -7.41 -4.85
CA GLY A 52 0.57 -6.69 -6.11
C GLY A 52 -0.74 -7.09 -6.77
N GLY A 53 -1.23 -8.31 -6.53
CA GLY A 53 -2.48 -8.80 -7.13
C GLY A 53 -2.39 -8.81 -8.66
N ARG A 54 -3.21 -8.00 -9.34
CA ARG A 54 -3.20 -7.86 -10.81
C ARG A 54 -2.05 -7.01 -11.37
N ILE A 55 -1.20 -6.44 -10.51
CA ILE A 55 0.07 -5.83 -10.92
C ILE A 55 1.15 -6.88 -10.71
N HIS A 56 1.83 -7.27 -11.78
CA HIS A 56 2.79 -8.38 -11.75
C HIS A 56 3.90 -8.19 -12.78
N SER A 57 5.06 -7.79 -12.30
CA SER A 57 6.30 -7.83 -13.04
C SER A 57 6.95 -9.21 -12.88
N HIS A 58 7.50 -9.75 -13.96
CA HIS A 58 8.25 -11.01 -14.00
C HIS A 58 9.56 -10.80 -14.73
N THR A 59 10.68 -11.09 -14.08
CA THR A 59 12.00 -11.05 -14.71
C THR A 59 12.37 -12.45 -15.18
N THR A 60 12.63 -12.60 -16.48
CA THR A 60 13.10 -13.85 -17.09
C THR A 60 14.53 -14.19 -16.65
N GLU A 61 14.95 -15.43 -16.88
CA GLU A 61 16.32 -15.89 -16.55
C GLU A 61 17.40 -15.06 -17.25
N ASP A 62 17.11 -14.59 -18.48
CA ASP A 62 17.99 -13.72 -19.27
C ASP A 62 17.94 -12.24 -18.83
N GLY A 63 17.28 -11.92 -17.72
CA GLY A 63 17.23 -10.59 -17.13
C GLY A 63 16.20 -9.63 -17.74
N VAL A 64 15.35 -10.10 -18.66
CA VAL A 64 14.29 -9.27 -19.27
C VAL A 64 13.09 -9.18 -18.33
N SER A 65 12.69 -7.95 -17.98
CA SER A 65 11.48 -7.68 -17.19
C SER A 65 10.24 -7.59 -18.08
N LEU A 66 9.21 -8.36 -17.74
CA LEU A 66 7.92 -8.44 -18.43
C LEU A 66 6.79 -8.08 -17.46
N GLU A 67 5.87 -7.23 -17.89
CA GLU A 67 4.66 -6.94 -17.13
C GLU A 67 3.55 -7.91 -17.53
N LEU A 68 3.27 -8.88 -16.67
CA LEU A 68 2.18 -9.86 -16.82
C LEU A 68 0.82 -9.29 -16.35
N GLY A 69 0.81 -8.06 -15.85
CA GLY A 69 -0.35 -7.37 -15.30
C GLY A 69 -0.51 -5.96 -15.87
N ALA A 70 -0.84 -5.00 -15.00
CA ALA A 70 -0.94 -3.60 -15.37
C ALA A 70 0.40 -3.05 -15.88
N HIS A 71 0.43 -2.53 -17.11
CA HIS A 71 1.64 -1.99 -17.74
C HIS A 71 1.47 -0.59 -18.37
N TYR A 72 0.25 -0.05 -18.41
CA TYR A 72 -0.01 1.32 -18.89
C TYR A 72 -0.78 2.15 -17.87
N ILE A 73 -0.38 3.41 -17.74
CA ILE A 73 -1.16 4.46 -17.10
C ILE A 73 -1.95 5.18 -18.20
N HIS A 74 -3.27 5.12 -18.13
CA HIS A 74 -4.13 5.75 -19.13
C HIS A 74 -4.53 7.15 -18.67
N GLY A 75 -4.14 8.16 -19.45
CA GLY A 75 -4.44 9.56 -19.17
C GLY A 75 -3.51 10.19 -18.13
N THR A 76 -3.19 11.46 -18.35
CA THR A 76 -2.23 12.24 -17.54
C THR A 76 -2.92 13.26 -16.64
N ILE A 77 -4.08 13.77 -17.05
CA ILE A 77 -4.79 14.84 -16.33
C ILE A 77 -5.65 14.24 -15.23
N GLY A 78 -5.38 14.62 -13.98
CA GLY A 78 -6.15 14.18 -12.80
C GLY A 78 -6.01 12.70 -12.48
N ASN A 79 -4.97 12.04 -13.00
CA ASN A 79 -4.72 10.63 -12.75
C ASN A 79 -3.73 10.49 -11.57
N PRO A 80 -4.20 10.03 -10.39
CA PRO A 80 -3.35 9.94 -9.21
C PRO A 80 -2.19 8.95 -9.36
N ILE A 81 -2.28 7.98 -10.28
CA ILE A 81 -1.19 7.05 -10.58
C ILE A 81 -0.12 7.76 -11.43
N TYR A 82 -0.53 8.59 -12.39
CA TYR A 82 0.41 9.40 -13.19
C TYR A 82 1.14 10.39 -12.29
N ASP A 83 0.41 11.15 -11.47
CA ASP A 83 0.99 12.12 -10.55
C ASP A 83 1.98 11.46 -9.58
N PHE A 84 1.63 10.28 -9.04
CA PHE A 84 2.51 9.50 -8.19
C PHE A 84 3.78 9.03 -8.93
N ALA A 85 3.64 8.58 -10.17
CA ALA A 85 4.78 8.15 -10.98
C ALA A 85 5.73 9.32 -11.32
N VAL A 86 5.18 10.52 -11.57
CA VAL A 86 5.96 11.75 -11.73
C VAL A 86 6.67 12.12 -10.43
N GLU A 87 5.97 12.09 -9.29
CA GLU A 87 6.55 12.38 -7.97
C GLU A 87 7.73 11.45 -7.63
N LYS A 88 7.65 10.18 -8.06
CA LYS A 88 8.71 9.19 -7.86
C LYS A 88 9.78 9.17 -8.95
N GLY A 89 9.64 10.00 -9.99
CA GLY A 89 10.61 10.07 -11.09
C GLY A 89 10.70 8.81 -11.94
N ILE A 90 9.61 8.04 -12.05
CA ILE A 90 9.55 6.74 -12.75
C ILE A 90 8.76 6.79 -14.07
N ILE A 91 8.61 7.98 -14.65
CA ILE A 91 8.04 8.17 -15.99
C ILE A 91 9.18 8.28 -17.00
N GLU A 92 9.32 7.28 -17.86
CA GLU A 92 10.32 7.30 -18.94
C GLU A 92 9.79 7.95 -20.22
N LYS A 93 8.53 7.69 -20.60
CA LYS A 93 7.91 8.20 -21.85
C LYS A 93 6.40 8.39 -21.67
N THR A 94 5.92 9.62 -21.88
CA THR A 94 4.49 9.90 -22.04
C THR A 94 4.16 9.91 -23.52
N ILE A 95 3.38 8.92 -23.98
CA ILE A 95 2.87 8.92 -25.36
C ILE A 95 1.57 9.73 -25.35
N GLU A 96 1.65 10.98 -25.81
CA GLU A 96 0.45 11.71 -26.16
C GLU A 96 -0.17 11.06 -27.40
N LYS A 97 -1.49 10.83 -27.38
CA LYS A 97 -2.21 10.47 -28.61
C LYS A 97 -1.92 11.56 -29.64
N GLN A 98 -1.25 11.20 -30.74
CA GLN A 98 -1.46 11.94 -31.99
C GLN A 98 -2.95 11.82 -32.29
N ALA A 99 -3.63 12.97 -32.25
CA ALA A 99 -5.03 13.11 -32.61
C ALA A 99 -5.26 12.71 -34.07
#